data_AF-A0A832VCK1-F1
#
_entry.id   AF-A0A832VCK1-F1
#
_cell.length_a   1.000
_cell.length_b   1.000
_cell.length_c   1.000
_cell.angle_alpha   90.00
_cell.angle_beta   90.00
_cell.angle_gamma   90.00
#
_symmetry.space_group_name_H-M   'P 1'
#
loop_
_entity.id
_entity.type
_entity.pdbx_description
1 polymer ?
#
loop_
_entity_poly.entity_id
_entity_poly.type
_entity_poly.pdbx_seq_one_letter_code
_entity_poly.pdbx_strand_id
1 'polypeptide(L)'
;PIDYISRFSSSLKLSPSVQEEAIKILKQAQEHDLVSGRGPTGVAAAAIYVSSTLSNEKRTQREVAEVAGVTEVTIRNRYKELIDELGIADKMSEASAKEE
;
A
#
# COMPACT_ATOMS: atom_id res chain seq x y z
N PRO A 1 -4.83 11.86 -3.79
CA PRO A 1 -4.29 10.50 -3.52
C PRO A 1 -5.01 9.77 -2.37
N ILE A 2 -5.31 10.47 -1.27
CA ILE A 2 -5.97 9.89 -0.08
C ILE A 2 -7.38 9.36 -0.40
N ASP A 3 -8.17 10.06 -1.22
CA ASP A 3 -9.51 9.58 -1.64
C ASP A 3 -9.48 8.23 -2.36
N TYR A 4 -8.42 7.95 -3.11
CA TYR A 4 -8.25 6.65 -3.76
C TYR A 4 -8.09 5.54 -2.73
N ILE A 5 -7.37 5.80 -1.63
CA ILE A 5 -7.19 4.81 -0.57
C ILE A 5 -8.53 4.41 0.02
N SER A 6 -9.37 5.39 0.40
CA SER A 6 -10.69 5.13 0.98
C SER A 6 -11.62 4.36 0.05
N ARG A 7 -11.54 4.62 -1.26
CA ARG A 7 -12.35 3.90 -2.27
C ARG A 7 -11.84 2.47 -2.45
N PHE A 8 -10.52 2.30 -2.59
CA PHE A 8 -9.91 1.00 -2.81
C PHE A 8 -10.02 0.10 -1.58
N SER A 9 -9.85 0.63 -0.37
CA SER A 9 -10.04 -0.12 0.88
C SER A 9 -11.46 -0.64 1.00
N SER A 10 -12.45 0.22 0.71
CA SER A 10 -13.86 -0.15 0.67
C SER A 10 -14.13 -1.25 -0.38
N SER A 11 -13.61 -1.11 -1.60
CA SER A 11 -13.76 -2.10 -2.67
C SER A 11 -13.12 -3.45 -2.33
N LEU A 12 -11.98 -3.44 -1.62
CA LEU A 12 -11.26 -4.64 -1.17
C LEU A 12 -11.79 -5.19 0.16
N LYS A 13 -12.82 -4.55 0.75
CA LYS A 13 -13.41 -4.90 2.06
C LYS A 13 -12.35 -4.99 3.17
N LEU A 14 -11.41 -4.05 3.17
CA LEU A 14 -10.36 -3.94 4.17
C LEU A 14 -10.88 -3.22 5.41
N SER A 15 -10.35 -3.55 6.58
CA SER A 15 -10.70 -2.86 7.81
C SER A 15 -10.30 -1.37 7.80
N PRO A 16 -10.96 -0.53 8.62
CA PRO A 16 -10.55 0.87 8.79
C PRO A 16 -9.10 0.98 9.28
N SER A 17 -8.60 0.02 10.05
CA SER A 17 -7.21 -0.01 10.51
C SER A 17 -6.22 -0.09 9.33
N VAL A 18 -6.50 -0.93 8.33
CA VAL A 18 -5.69 -1.04 7.10
C VAL A 18 -5.73 0.27 6.30
N GLN A 19 -6.89 0.92 6.25
CA GLN A 19 -7.07 2.19 5.56
C GLN A 19 -6.27 3.31 6.23
N GLU A 20 -6.34 3.42 7.56
CA GLU A 20 -5.56 4.40 8.31
C GLU A 20 -4.05 4.18 8.12
N GLU A 21 -3.61 2.93 8.15
CA GLU A 21 -2.19 2.60 7.96
C GLU A 21 -1.73 2.89 6.52
N ALA A 22 -2.57 2.61 5.51
CA ALA A 22 -2.29 3.00 4.12
C ALA A 22 -2.15 4.53 3.99
N ILE A 23 -2.99 5.31 4.68
CA ILE A 23 -2.90 6.78 4.66
C ILE A 23 -1.61 7.24 5.31
N LYS A 24 -1.16 6.62 6.41
CA LYS A 24 0.13 6.95 7.03
C LYS A 24 1.29 6.68 6.07
N ILE A 25 1.33 5.49 5.46
CA ILE A 25 2.38 5.13 4.49
C ILE A 25 2.38 6.12 3.32
N LEU A 26 1.21 6.47 2.79
CA LEU A 26 1.09 7.46 1.72
C LEU A 26 1.62 8.83 2.13
N LYS A 27 1.33 9.31 3.35
CA LYS A 27 1.84 10.58 3.85
C LYS A 27 3.37 10.55 3.97
N GLN A 28 3.93 9.48 4.54
CA GLN A 28 5.38 9.31 4.60
C GLN A 28 5.99 9.29 3.20
N ALA A 29 5.36 8.61 2.23
CA ALA A 29 5.80 8.60 0.84
C ALA A 29 5.79 10.01 0.22
N GLN A 30 4.82 10.86 0.59
CA GLN A 30 4.78 12.26 0.15
C GLN A 30 5.90 13.09 0.77
N GLU A 31 6.22 12.87 2.05
CA GLU A 31 7.32 13.55 2.73
C GLU A 31 8.70 13.17 2.16
N HIS A 32 8.84 11.95 1.62
CA HIS A 32 10.04 11.46 0.96
C HIS A 32 10.06 11.73 -0.57
N ASP A 33 9.16 12.57 -1.10
CA ASP A 33 9.05 12.87 -2.54
C ASP A 33 8.81 11.63 -3.45
N LEU A 34 8.37 10.51 -2.87
CA LEU A 34 8.07 9.25 -3.58
C LEU A 34 6.77 9.31 -4.37
N VAL A 35 6.04 10.42 -4.33
CA VAL A 35 4.76 10.62 -5.05
C VAL A 35 4.93 11.59 -6.23
N SER A 36 5.99 12.41 -6.22
CA SER A 36 6.24 13.40 -7.27
C SER A 36 6.55 12.72 -8.60
N GLY A 37 5.90 13.17 -9.69
CA GLY A 37 6.04 12.60 -11.04
C GLY A 37 5.41 11.21 -11.26
N ARG A 38 4.74 10.64 -10.24
CA ARG A 38 4.14 9.30 -10.30
C ARG A 38 2.62 9.39 -10.24
N GLY A 39 1.93 8.46 -10.90
CA GLY A 39 0.46 8.43 -10.89
C GLY A 39 -0.08 8.22 -9.47
N PRO A 40 -1.00 9.08 -8.98
CA PRO A 40 -1.49 9.02 -7.59
C PRO A 40 -2.20 7.71 -7.26
N THR A 41 -2.81 7.09 -8.28
CA THR A 41 -3.48 5.80 -8.24
C THR A 41 -2.52 4.65 -7.92
N GLY A 42 -1.35 4.62 -8.56
CA GLY A 42 -0.36 3.55 -8.37
C GLY A 42 0.30 3.61 -7.00
N VAL A 43 0.54 4.82 -6.48
CA VAL A 43 1.08 5.00 -5.12
C VAL A 43 0.04 4.61 -4.07
N ALA A 44 -1.22 5.02 -4.23
CA ALA A 44 -2.31 4.63 -3.34
C ALA A 44 -2.52 3.10 -3.32
N ALA A 45 -2.47 2.45 -4.49
CA ALA A 45 -2.54 1.00 -4.62
C ALA A 45 -1.40 0.29 -3.87
N ALA A 46 -0.16 0.77 -4.04
CA ALA A 46 0.98 0.19 -3.35
C ALA A 46 0.91 0.39 -1.83
N ALA A 47 0.49 1.57 -1.37
CA ALA A 47 0.30 1.85 0.06
C ALA A 47 -0.73 0.90 0.69
N ILE A 48 -1.83 0.60 -0.01
CA ILE A 48 -2.83 -0.40 0.43
C ILE A 48 -2.25 -1.80 0.45
N TYR A 49 -1.51 -2.19 -0.58
CA TYR A 49 -0.90 -3.52 -0.60
C TYR A 49 0.05 -3.73 0.59
N VAL A 50 0.87 -2.72 0.89
CA VAL A 50 1.76 -2.74 2.06
C VAL A 50 0.96 -2.78 3.37
N SER A 51 0.00 -1.88 3.57
CA SER A 51 -0.77 -1.86 4.82
C SER A 51 -1.60 -3.13 5.03
N SER A 52 -2.21 -3.67 3.97
CA SER A 52 -2.95 -4.93 4.03
C SER A 52 -2.05 -6.10 4.45
N THR A 53 -0.78 -6.07 4.04
CA THR A 53 0.20 -7.08 4.45
C THR A 53 0.61 -6.90 5.91
N LEU A 54 0.81 -5.66 6.37
CA LEU A 54 1.17 -5.34 7.75
C LEU A 54 0.04 -5.63 8.76
N SER A 55 -1.21 -5.47 8.36
CA SER A 55 -2.38 -5.72 9.21
C SER A 55 -2.92 -7.15 9.12
N ASN A 56 -2.19 -8.08 8.49
CA ASN A 56 -2.60 -9.47 8.29
C ASN A 56 -3.90 -9.66 7.48
N GLU A 57 -4.31 -8.66 6.69
CA GLU A 57 -5.45 -8.68 5.76
C GLU A 57 -4.95 -8.74 4.31
N LYS A 58 -4.01 -9.65 4.04
CA LYS A 58 -3.26 -9.73 2.79
C LYS A 58 -4.20 -9.74 1.57
N ARG A 59 -3.96 -8.82 0.64
CA ARG A 59 -4.58 -8.80 -0.71
C ARG A 59 -3.53 -9.11 -1.76
N THR A 60 -3.95 -9.76 -2.84
CA THR A 60 -3.04 -10.03 -3.96
C THR A 60 -2.75 -8.75 -4.74
N GLN A 61 -1.57 -8.68 -5.38
CA GLN A 61 -1.24 -7.56 -6.28
C GLN A 61 -2.28 -7.41 -7.39
N ARG A 62 -2.85 -8.53 -7.86
CA ARG A 62 -3.91 -8.57 -8.86
C ARG A 62 -5.20 -7.91 -8.37
N GLU A 63 -5.71 -8.29 -7.20
CA GLU A 63 -6.94 -7.68 -6.65
C GLU A 63 -6.81 -6.17 -6.49
N VAL A 64 -5.65 -5.72 -5.97
CA VAL A 64 -5.39 -4.29 -5.79
C VAL A 64 -5.24 -3.59 -7.14
N ALA A 65 -4.61 -4.23 -8.14
CA ALA A 65 -4.44 -3.70 -9.48
C ALA A 65 -5.78 -3.51 -10.20
N GLU A 66 -6.67 -4.50 -10.09
CA GLU A 66 -8.02 -4.45 -10.68
C GLU A 66 -8.85 -3.31 -10.09
N VAL A 67 -8.84 -3.15 -8.76
CA VAL A 67 -9.57 -2.08 -8.07
C VAL A 67 -8.98 -0.70 -8.36
N ALA A 68 -7.65 -0.60 -8.43
CA ALA A 68 -6.96 0.65 -8.69
C ALA A 68 -6.93 1.03 -10.19
N GLY A 69 -7.27 0.12 -11.10
CA GLY A 69 -7.16 0.36 -12.54
C GLY A 69 -5.72 0.56 -13.00
N VAL A 70 -4.77 -0.16 -12.38
CA VAL A 70 -3.35 -0.14 -12.75
C VAL A 70 -2.87 -1.56 -13.06
N THR A 71 -1.64 -1.71 -13.55
CA THR A 71 -1.06 -3.05 -13.77
C THR A 71 -0.41 -3.60 -12.50
N GLU A 72 -0.37 -4.91 -12.35
CA GLU A 72 0.35 -5.58 -11.25
C GLU A 72 1.83 -5.14 -11.17
N VAL A 73 2.47 -4.94 -12.33
CA VAL A 73 3.85 -4.44 -12.43
C VAL A 73 3.99 -3.05 -11.82
N THR A 74 3.00 -2.17 -12.03
CA THR A 74 2.98 -0.84 -11.42
C THR A 74 2.94 -0.96 -9.89
N ILE A 75 2.07 -1.81 -9.36
CA ILE A 75 2.00 -2.04 -7.90
C ILE A 75 3.32 -2.58 -7.39
N ARG A 76 3.89 -3.59 -8.04
CA ARG A 76 5.17 -4.21 -7.63
C ARG A 76 6.32 -3.20 -7.58
N ASN A 77 6.45 -2.35 -8.60
CA ASN A 77 7.51 -1.36 -8.64
C ASN A 77 7.35 -0.33 -7.51
N ARG A 78 6.13 0.18 -7.32
CA ARG A 78 5.82 1.18 -6.28
C ARG A 78 5.94 0.60 -4.88
N TYR A 79 5.51 -0.65 -4.68
CA TYR A 79 5.67 -1.39 -3.43
C TYR A 79 7.14 -1.49 -3.02
N LYS A 80 8.03 -1.83 -3.96
CA LYS A 80 9.47 -1.92 -3.69
C LYS A 80 10.05 -0.57 -3.32
N GLU A 81 9.73 0.49 -4.07
CA GLU A 81 10.17 1.85 -3.74
C GLU A 81 9.70 2.27 -2.35
N LEU A 82 8.43 2.02 -1.99
CA LEU A 82 7.91 2.36 -0.67
C LEU A 82 8.64 1.62 0.46
N ILE A 83 8.99 0.35 0.26
CA ILE A 83 9.66 -0.44 1.31
C ILE A 83 11.10 0.00 1.50
N ASP A 84 11.81 0.24 0.41
CA ASP A 84 13.22 0.61 0.42
C ASP A 84 13.40 2.01 1.03
N GLU A 85 12.58 2.96 0.59
CA GLU A 85 12.72 4.37 0.96
C GLU A 85 12.11 4.70 2.33
N LEU A 86 11.04 4.02 2.72
CA LEU A 86 10.39 4.23 4.02
C LEU A 86 10.90 3.27 5.11
N GLY A 87 11.84 2.38 4.78
CA GLY A 87 12.38 1.39 5.73
C GLY A 87 11.32 0.44 6.28
N ILE A 88 10.23 0.19 5.55
CA ILE A 88 9.11 -0.66 6.00
C ILE A 88 9.50 -2.15 6.00
N ALA A 89 10.65 -2.50 5.42
CA ALA A 89 11.18 -3.86 5.40
C ALA A 89 11.22 -4.50 6.80
N ASP A 90 11.60 -3.71 7.81
CA ASP A 90 11.70 -4.17 9.20
C ASP A 90 10.31 -4.55 9.75
N LYS A 91 9.30 -3.68 9.54
CA LYS A 91 7.91 -3.91 9.96
C LYS A 91 7.25 -5.10 9.26
N MET A 92 7.59 -5.38 7.99
CA MET A 92 7.07 -6.55 7.27
C MET A 92 7.67 -7.88 7.77
N SER A 93 8.92 -7.85 8.24
CA SER A 93 9.54 -9.02 8.87
C SER A 93 8.85 -9.39 10.19
N GLU A 94 8.48 -8.38 10.99
CA GLU A 94 7.72 -8.56 12.23
C GLU A 94 6.27 -9.04 11.98
N ALA A 95 5.64 -8.55 10.90
CA ALA A 95 4.28 -8.96 10.54
C ALA A 95 4.20 -10.43 10.11
N SER A 96 5.25 -10.99 9.47
CA SER A 96 5.31 -12.42 9.15
C SER A 96 5.68 -13.29 10.36
N ALA A 97 6.30 -12.73 11.41
CA ALA A 97 6.71 -13.46 12.61
C ALA A 97 5.59 -13.61 13.66
N LYS A 98 4.48 -12.87 13.54
CA LYS A 98 3.32 -12.96 14.45
C LYS A 98 2.35 -14.12 14.14
N GLU A 99 2.67 -14.98 13.17
CA GLU A 99 1.89 -16.18 12.84
C GLU A 99 2.46 -17.49 13.46
N GLU A 100 3.45 -17.43 14.37
CA GLU A 100 3.98 -18.62 15.09
C GLU A 100 3.61 -18.67 16.58
#